data_AF-A0A2C9UQU2-F1
#
_entry.id   AF-A0A2C9UQU2-F1
#
_cell.length_a   1.000
_cell.length_b   1.000
_cell.length_c   1.000
_cell.angle_alpha   90.00
_cell.angle_beta   90.00
_cell.angle_gamma   90.00
#
_symmetry.space_group_name_H-M   'P 1'
#
loop_
_entity.id
_entity.type
_entity.pdbx_description
1 polymer ?
#
loop_
_entity_poly.entity_id
_entity_poly.type
_entity_poly.pdbx_seq_one_letter_code
_entity_poly.pdbx_strand_id
1 'polypeptide(L)'
;MNAFKAFKAQVPIAWSPNLYITLVRGIPGTRRLHRRTLEALRLRKCNRTVMRWNTPTVRGMLQQVKRLVVIETEEMYKARKQNEANHGSLRPPLVISHSPAHASNSS
;
A
#
# COMPACT_ATOMS: atom_id res chain seq x y z
N MET A 1 -5.00 -15.95 -4.20
CA MET A 1 -3.93 -15.00 -4.59
C MET A 1 -3.49 -14.21 -3.36
N ASN A 2 -2.21 -13.86 -3.21
CA ASN A 2 -1.75 -12.95 -2.13
C ASN A 2 -2.39 -11.56 -2.33
N ALA A 3 -2.78 -10.88 -1.25
CA ALA A 3 -3.37 -9.52 -1.25
C ALA A 3 -2.58 -8.53 -2.12
N PHE A 4 -1.24 -8.62 -2.14
CA PHE A 4 -0.40 -7.79 -3.00
C PHE A 4 -0.61 -8.03 -4.50
N LYS A 5 -0.83 -9.28 -4.91
CA LYS A 5 -1.14 -9.62 -6.31
C LYS A 5 -2.55 -9.16 -6.70
N ALA A 6 -3.52 -9.27 -5.79
CA ALA A 6 -4.88 -8.78 -6.00
C ALA A 6 -4.90 -7.26 -6.21
N PHE A 7 -4.16 -6.51 -5.39
CA PHE A 7 -3.99 -5.07 -5.55
C PHE A 7 -3.36 -4.68 -6.90
N LYS A 8 -2.28 -5.38 -7.31
CA LYS A 8 -1.65 -5.14 -8.63
C LYS A 8 -2.55 -5.44 -9.82
N ALA A 9 -3.56 -6.30 -9.67
CA ALA A 9 -4.49 -6.62 -10.75
C ALA A 9 -5.55 -5.53 -10.96
N GLN A 10 -5.75 -4.64 -9.99
CA GLN A 10 -6.80 -3.60 -10.03
C GLN A 10 -6.41 -2.38 -10.87
N VAL A 11 -5.12 -2.24 -11.23
CA VAL A 11 -4.59 -1.10 -11.99
C VAL A 11 -3.69 -1.63 -13.11
N PRO A 12 -3.78 -1.08 -14.34
CA PRO A 12 -2.88 -1.48 -15.42
C PRO A 12 -1.40 -1.21 -15.05
N ILE A 13 -0.51 -2.10 -15.47
CA ILE A 13 0.94 -1.88 -15.35
C ILE A 13 1.34 -0.92 -16.48
N ALA A 14 1.16 0.37 -16.24
CA ALA A 14 1.51 1.43 -17.18
C ALA A 14 2.79 2.16 -16.77
N TRP A 15 3.48 2.74 -17.76
CA TRP A 15 4.61 3.63 -17.49
C TRP A 15 4.10 4.91 -16.84
N SER A 16 4.72 5.32 -15.73
CA SER A 16 4.38 6.56 -15.03
C SER A 16 5.60 7.46 -14.89
N PRO A 17 5.44 8.79 -14.98
CA PRO A 17 6.53 9.74 -14.78
C PRO A 17 6.98 9.78 -13.31
N ASN A 18 6.12 9.35 -12.38
CA ASN A 18 6.32 9.45 -10.95
C ASN A 18 6.29 8.07 -10.30
N LEU A 19 7.28 7.79 -9.46
CA LEU A 19 7.36 6.57 -8.65
C LEU A 19 7.12 6.90 -7.18
N TYR A 20 6.24 6.12 -6.55
CA TYR A 20 6.00 6.18 -5.12
C TYR A 20 6.73 5.03 -4.45
N ILE A 21 7.65 5.38 -3.55
CA ILE A 21 8.64 4.47 -3.02
C ILE A 21 8.45 4.39 -1.51
N THR A 22 8.17 3.20 -1.00
CA THR A 22 7.93 2.97 0.44
C THR A 22 8.98 2.04 1.01
N LEU A 23 9.66 2.46 2.08
CA LEU A 23 10.57 1.58 2.83
C LEU A 23 9.75 0.64 3.72
N VAL A 24 9.67 -0.64 3.37
CA VAL A 24 8.85 -1.62 4.10
C VAL A 24 9.67 -2.41 5.11
N ARG A 25 10.97 -2.58 4.87
CA ARG A 25 11.87 -3.33 5.74
C ARG A 25 12.85 -2.43 6.49
N GLY A 26 13.16 -2.79 7.73
CA GLY A 26 14.12 -2.10 8.59
C GLY A 26 15.52 -1.92 7.98
N ILE A 27 16.15 -0.80 8.34
CA ILE A 27 17.54 -0.45 7.98
C ILE A 27 18.61 -1.18 8.83
N PRO A 28 18.40 -1.54 10.11
CA PRO A 28 19.40 -2.24 10.91
C PRO A 28 19.89 -3.54 10.22
N GLY A 29 21.19 -3.81 10.30
CA GLY A 29 21.80 -5.00 9.67
C GLY A 29 21.93 -4.94 8.14
N THR A 30 21.53 -3.85 7.47
CA THR A 30 21.74 -3.69 6.02
C THR A 30 23.15 -3.21 5.68
N ARG A 31 23.62 -3.49 4.46
CA ARG A 31 24.94 -3.05 3.96
C ARG A 31 25.05 -1.52 3.98
N ARG A 32 26.23 -0.97 4.31
CA ARG A 32 26.48 0.49 4.36
C ARG A 32 26.08 1.22 3.07
N LEU A 33 26.33 0.58 1.92
CA LEU A 33 25.97 1.14 0.61
C LEU A 33 24.45 1.30 0.45
N HIS A 34 23.66 0.34 0.95
CA HIS A 34 22.19 0.43 0.89
C HIS A 34 21.67 1.55 1.80
N ARG A 35 22.28 1.72 2.98
CA ARG A 35 21.92 2.82 3.91
C ARG A 35 22.12 4.17 3.25
N ARG A 36 23.27 4.39 2.61
CA ARG A 36 23.57 5.61 1.85
C ARG A 36 22.57 5.85 0.71
N THR A 37 22.22 4.81 -0.05
CA THR A 37 21.22 4.90 -1.12
C THR A 37 19.84 5.29 -0.56
N LEU A 38 19.41 4.70 0.56
CA LEU A 38 18.14 5.03 1.22
C LEU A 38 18.16 6.46 1.81
N GLU A 39 19.28 6.89 2.39
CA GLU A 39 19.46 8.27 2.87
C GLU A 39 19.34 9.28 1.74
N ALA A 40 19.97 9.02 0.59
CA ALA A 40 19.87 9.85 -0.61
C ALA A 40 18.43 9.91 -1.16
N LEU A 41 17.69 8.79 -1.10
CA LEU A 41 16.27 8.75 -1.44
C LEU A 41 15.37 9.43 -0.38
N ARG A 42 15.91 9.81 0.79
CA ARG A 42 15.21 10.37 1.96
C ARG A 42 14.29 9.37 2.68
N LEU A 43 14.61 8.08 2.62
CA LEU A 43 13.91 6.98 3.29
C LEU A 43 14.63 6.59 4.60
N ARG A 44 14.49 7.42 5.64
CA ARG A 44 15.17 7.22 6.94
C ARG A 44 14.40 6.36 7.94
N LYS A 45 13.07 6.33 7.86
CA LYS A 45 12.18 5.58 8.76
C LYS A 45 11.34 4.57 7.97
N CYS A 46 11.01 3.44 8.59
CA CYS A 46 10.13 2.44 8.00
C CYS A 46 8.74 3.00 7.76
N ASN A 47 8.02 2.42 6.79
CA ASN A 47 6.70 2.82 6.32
C ASN A 47 6.60 4.28 5.84
N ARG A 48 7.74 4.94 5.61
CA ARG A 48 7.78 6.25 4.96
C ARG A 48 7.70 6.06 3.46
N THR A 49 6.76 6.75 2.82
CA THR A 49 6.64 6.83 1.37
C THR A 49 7.22 8.17 0.88
N VAL A 50 8.01 8.14 -0.18
CA VAL A 50 8.56 9.33 -0.86
C VAL A 50 8.29 9.22 -2.35
N MET A 51 7.83 10.31 -2.95
CA MET A 51 7.66 10.44 -4.39
C MET A 51 8.99 10.86 -5.05
N ARG A 52 9.33 10.24 -6.18
CA ARG A 52 10.47 10.58 -7.03
C ARG A 52 10.11 10.48 -8.50
N TRP A 53 10.77 11.28 -9.33
CA TRP A 53 10.64 11.15 -10.78
C TRP A 53 11.27 9.84 -11.27
N ASN A 54 10.65 9.27 -12.30
CA ASN A 54 11.06 8.04 -12.95
C ASN A 54 12.24 8.30 -13.91
N THR A 55 13.41 8.53 -13.35
CA THR A 55 14.67 8.69 -14.10
C THR A 55 15.50 7.41 -14.05
N PRO A 56 16.34 7.14 -15.07
CA PRO A 56 17.22 5.96 -15.06
C PRO A 56 18.13 5.90 -13.82
N THR A 57 18.58 7.05 -13.32
CA THR A 57 19.37 7.15 -12.08
C THR A 57 18.60 6.65 -10.87
N VAL A 58 17.36 7.11 -10.68
CA VAL A 58 16.50 6.65 -9.56
C VAL A 58 16.19 5.16 -9.71
N ARG A 59 15.94 4.66 -10.92
CA ARG A 59 15.73 3.24 -11.18
C ARG A 59 16.95 2.39 -10.79
N GLY A 60 18.17 2.87 -11.10
CA GLY A 60 19.42 2.21 -10.68
C GLY A 60 19.56 2.13 -9.16
N MET A 61 19.30 3.25 -8.46
CA MET A 61 19.28 3.29 -6.99
C MET A 61 18.26 2.30 -6.41
N LEU A 62 17.05 2.25 -6.98
CA LEU A 62 15.98 1.36 -6.53
C LEU A 62 16.30 -0.12 -6.76
N GLN A 63 16.93 -0.45 -7.89
CA GLN A 63 17.35 -1.82 -8.17
C GLN A 63 18.32 -2.34 -7.10
N GLN A 64 19.20 -1.47 -6.62
CA GLN A 64 20.15 -1.80 -5.56
C GLN A 64 19.47 -2.11 -4.22
N VAL A 65 18.38 -1.40 -3.89
CA VAL A 65 17.65 -1.55 -2.62
C VAL A 65 16.32 -2.30 -2.74
N LYS A 66 16.07 -2.98 -3.87
CA LYS A 66 14.78 -3.60 -4.24
C LYS A 66 14.16 -4.52 -3.19
N ARG A 67 14.99 -5.17 -2.34
CA ARG A 67 14.50 -6.08 -1.29
C ARG A 67 13.94 -5.36 -0.05
N LEU A 68 14.25 -4.08 0.12
CA LEU A 68 13.89 -3.29 1.31
C LEU A 68 12.64 -2.44 1.07
N VAL A 69 12.30 -2.24 -0.20
CA VAL A 69 11.43 -1.18 -0.66
C VAL A 69 10.34 -1.77 -1.55
N VAL A 70 9.13 -1.24 -1.42
CA VAL A 70 8.04 -1.48 -2.37
C VAL A 70 7.88 -0.23 -3.24
N ILE A 71 7.72 -0.46 -4.54
CA ILE A 71 7.60 0.59 -5.56
C ILE A 71 6.21 0.48 -6.17
N GLU A 72 5.52 1.60 -6.20
CA GLU A 72 4.20 1.77 -6.81
C GLU A 72 4.31 2.80 -7.94
N THR A 73 3.57 2.57 -9.02
CA THR A 73 3.30 3.63 -10.00
C THR A 73 2.32 4.64 -9.40
N GLU A 74 2.22 5.82 -10.02
CA GLU A 74 1.30 6.84 -9.56
C GLU A 74 -0.17 6.37 -9.50
N GLU A 75 -0.62 5.64 -10.52
CA GLU A 75 -1.99 5.10 -10.58
C GLU A 75 -2.24 4.07 -9.48
N MET A 76 -1.26 3.18 -9.24
CA MET A 76 -1.34 2.20 -8.16
C MET A 76 -1.44 2.90 -6.80
N TYR A 77 -0.60 3.90 -6.55
CA TYR A 77 -0.63 4.66 -5.28
C TYR A 77 -2.00 5.31 -5.05
N LYS A 78 -2.57 5.95 -6.07
CA LYS A 78 -3.91 6.58 -6.00
C LYS A 78 -5.01 5.54 -5.77
N ALA A 79 -4.99 4.42 -6.47
CA ALA A 79 -5.97 3.35 -6.29
C ALA A 79 -5.91 2.76 -4.87
N ARG A 80 -4.70 2.57 -4.31
CA ARG A 80 -4.55 2.13 -2.91
C ARG A 80 -5.16 3.13 -1.96
N LYS A 81 -4.88 4.42 -2.14
CA LYS A 81 -5.44 5.49 -1.30
C LYS A 81 -6.95 5.60 -1.39
N GLN A 82 -7.51 5.44 -2.58
CA GLN A 82 -8.96 5.39 -2.77
C GLN A 82 -9.58 4.18 -2.05
N ASN A 83 -8.95 3.00 -2.14
CA ASN A 83 -9.45 1.82 -1.46
C ASN A 83 -9.36 1.93 0.07
N GLU A 84 -8.27 2.51 0.59
CA GLU A 84 -8.15 2.85 2.03
C GLU A 84 -9.28 3.79 2.47
N ALA A 85 -9.59 4.82 1.67
CA ALA A 85 -10.69 5.75 1.95
C ALA A 85 -12.06 5.07 1.89
N ASN A 86 -12.31 4.24 0.87
CA ASN A 86 -13.55 3.49 0.74
C ASN A 86 -13.72 2.49 1.90
N HIS A 87 -12.64 1.83 2.31
CA HIS A 87 -12.67 0.90 3.44
C HIS A 87 -12.99 1.60 4.77
N GLY A 88 -12.45 2.81 4.96
CA GLY A 88 -12.73 3.65 6.13
C GLY A 88 -14.02 4.48 6.05
N SER A 89 -14.73 4.43 4.93
CA SER A 89 -15.99 5.16 4.76
C SER A 89 -17.11 4.57 5.64
N LEU A 90 -18.05 5.43 6.04
CA LEU A 90 -19.18 5.02 6.86
C LEU A 90 -20.06 4.03 6.08
N ARG A 91 -20.36 2.90 6.72
CA ARG A 91 -21.31 1.92 6.17
C ARG A 91 -22.71 2.26 6.68
N PRO A 92 -23.77 2.00 5.87
CA PRO A 92 -25.12 2.17 6.35
C PRO A 92 -25.37 1.31 7.59
N PRO A 93 -26.22 1.76 8.53
CA PRO A 93 -26.53 0.98 9.71
C PRO A 93 -27.21 -0.33 9.33
N LEU A 94 -26.86 -1.40 10.04
CA LEU A 94 -27.53 -2.69 9.89
C LEU A 94 -28.82 -2.66 10.71
N VAL A 95 -29.97 -2.61 10.03
CA VAL A 95 -31.29 -2.70 10.68
C VAL A 95 -31.66 -4.18 10.84
N ILE A 96 -31.71 -4.67 12.08
CA ILE A 96 -32.19 -6.02 12.39
C ILE A 96 -33.60 -5.91 12.98
N SER A 97 -34.59 -6.49 12.29
CA SER A 97 -35.96 -6.60 12.78
C SER A 97 -36.20 -8.02 13.29
N HIS A 98 -36.27 -8.20 14.62
CA HIS A 98 -36.69 -9.48 15.20
C HIS A 98 -38.21 -9.58 15.15
N SER A 99 -38.74 -10.67 14.58
CA SER A 99 -40.16 -10.99 14.77
C SER A 99 -40.37 -11.41 16.23
N PRO A 100 -41.42 -10.93 16.91
CA PRO A 100 -41.71 -11.35 18.27
C PRO A 100 -41.90 -12.87 18.28
N ALA A 101 -41.36 -13.54 19.31
CA ALA A 101 -41.58 -14.97 19.49
C ALA A 101 -43.10 -15.22 19.50
N HIS A 102 -43.55 -16.16 18.66
CA HIS A 102 -44.94 -16.62 18.68
C HIS A 102 -45.27 -17.01 20.12
N ALA A 103 -46.21 -16.30 20.76
CA ALA A 103 -46.74 -16.73 22.04
C ALA A 103 -47.37 -18.10 21.83
N SER A 104 -46.66 -19.15 22.23
CA SER A 104 -47.24 -20.49 22.36
C SER A 104 -48.23 -20.39 23.50
N ASN A 105 -49.48 -20.08 23.18
CA ASN A 105 -50.61 -20.29 24.08
C ASN A 105 -50.73 -21.80 24.30
N SER A 106 -49.96 -22.32 25.27
CA SER A 106 -50.17 -23.65 25.83
C SER A 106 -51.47 -23.60 26.64
N SER A 107 -52.54 -24.12 26.05
CA SER A 107 -53.79 -24.47 26.74
C SER A 107 -53.65 -25.80 27.45
#